data_AF-A0A7C1IAH3-F1
#
_entry.id   AF-A0A7C1IAH3-F1
#
_cell.length_a   1.000
_cell.length_b   1.000
_cell.length_c   1.000
_cell.angle_alpha   90.00
_cell.angle_beta   90.00
_cell.angle_gamma   90.00
#
_symmetry.space_group_name_H-M   'P 1'
#
loop_
_entity.id
_entity.type
_entity.pdbx_description
1 polymer ?
#
loop_
_entity_poly.entity_id
_entity_poly.type
_entity_poly.pdbx_seq_one_letter_code
_entity_poly.pdbx_strand_id
1 'polypeptide(L)'
;MRFILVLMVILIALSALGESEPASREEALKEALTAMKMRESDLSVLSLNTDPFRLSLVDSAMNSPLKMPDMLDSMGLFFTDVEVSMVEMLIEAAARMDIQTENPVIKASESEYPWRGQRNVPVRIREALDIIFSSFERAEVEFNAAFAGIDSFQMDTIRTWGLNYLIRNNGADIDSRKDEPTLEDIDRMELEAETLAKRLFQISTKVDLQRLSNASLIIAKGAETAYEKVLGLTAQDQTRPEVPDSIAMGDVIYWCETEYGLVIIGGPGRTIYRKRFAVIIDLGGDDIYQVAAGGADTTVQFAVAIDLAGDDLYSSKKDFAFGSGGLGVGILIDAGGNDIYNSQNFALGSGAYGTGILFDLAGDDQYSGDVGSQGAGFMGYGILRDYSGHDRYSARLYSQGFGYVGGFGLLADISGNDTYTAQGAYVDKLRYADHHLSLSQGFGYG
;
A
#
# COMPACT_ATOMS: atom_id res chain seq x y z
N MET A 1 5.21 -28.16 51.61
CA MET A 1 4.64 -27.16 52.56
C MET A 1 5.63 -26.07 52.98
N ARG A 2 6.83 -26.38 53.49
CA ARG A 2 7.82 -25.35 53.91
C ARG A 2 8.33 -24.44 52.77
N PHE A 3 8.46 -24.96 51.55
CA PHE A 3 8.89 -24.17 50.39
C PHE A 3 7.86 -23.15 49.91
N ILE A 4 6.57 -23.53 49.95
CA ILE A 4 5.46 -22.66 49.55
C ILE A 4 5.28 -21.53 50.58
N LEU A 5 5.46 -21.82 51.87
CA LEU A 5 5.40 -20.80 52.92
C LEU A 5 6.53 -19.77 52.79
N VAL A 6 7.74 -20.19 52.41
CA VAL A 6 8.88 -19.29 52.21
C VAL A 6 8.67 -18.40 50.98
N LEU A 7 8.14 -18.95 49.88
CA LEU A 7 7.83 -18.17 48.68
C LEU A 7 6.73 -17.12 48.96
N MET A 8 5.71 -17.50 49.74
CA MET A 8 4.61 -16.61 50.12
C MET A 8 5.09 -15.50 51.07
N VAL A 9 5.99 -15.80 52.01
CA VAL A 9 6.59 -14.80 52.91
C VAL A 9 7.53 -13.85 52.14
N ILE A 10 8.24 -14.34 51.12
CA ILE A 10 9.08 -13.50 50.23
C ILE A 10 8.19 -12.58 49.38
N LEU A 11 7.09 -13.08 48.82
CA LEU A 11 6.13 -12.27 48.05
C LEU A 11 5.43 -11.22 48.92
N ILE A 12 5.04 -11.58 50.14
CA ILE A 12 4.44 -10.65 51.11
C ILE A 12 5.47 -9.62 51.60
N ALA A 13 6.74 -10.02 51.78
CA ALA A 13 7.83 -9.11 52.13
C ALA A 13 8.19 -8.16 50.98
N LEU A 14 8.14 -8.62 49.72
CA LEU A 14 8.31 -7.80 48.53
C LEU A 14 7.14 -6.80 48.34
N SER A 15 5.91 -7.20 48.68
CA SER A 15 4.76 -6.26 48.71
C SER A 15 4.79 -5.27 49.89
N ALA A 16 5.56 -5.57 50.94
CA ALA A 16 5.66 -4.73 52.16
C ALA A 16 6.87 -3.79 52.15
N LEU A 17 7.85 -4.04 51.28
CA LEU A 17 8.95 -3.13 50.98
C LEU A 17 8.47 -2.18 49.88
N GLY A 18 7.77 -1.11 50.30
CA GLY A 18 7.33 0.05 49.52
C GLY A 18 7.30 -0.12 48.00
N GLU A 19 6.10 -0.15 47.43
CA GLU A 19 5.88 0.12 46.00
C GLU A 19 6.52 1.48 45.65
N SER A 20 7.80 1.48 45.31
CA SER A 20 8.36 2.53 44.46
C SER A 20 7.63 2.38 43.15
N GLU A 21 6.96 3.45 42.71
CA GLU A 21 6.43 3.51 41.35
C GLU A 21 7.51 2.97 40.39
N PRO A 22 7.13 2.10 39.42
CA PRO A 22 8.10 1.64 38.45
C PRO A 22 8.77 2.87 37.84
N ALA A 23 10.10 2.91 37.85
CA ALA A 23 10.86 4.02 37.31
C ALA A 23 10.33 4.35 35.92
N SER A 24 10.14 5.64 35.64
CA SER A 24 9.76 6.08 34.31
C SER A 24 10.78 5.55 33.29
N ARG A 25 10.37 5.35 32.03
CA ARG A 25 11.28 4.90 30.97
C ARG A 25 12.52 5.79 30.89
N GLU A 26 12.36 7.11 31.08
CA GLU A 26 13.45 8.07 31.11
C GLU A 26 14.43 7.82 32.27
N GLU A 27 13.93 7.59 33.49
CA GLU A 27 14.75 7.27 34.66
C GLU A 27 15.50 5.95 34.49
N ALA A 28 14.81 4.92 33.98
CA ALA A 28 15.42 3.61 33.72
C ALA A 28 16.52 3.69 32.66
N LEU A 29 16.31 4.43 31.58
CA LEU A 29 17.32 4.68 30.54
C LEU A 29 18.53 5.44 31.12
N LYS A 30 18.29 6.47 31.94
CA LYS A 30 19.35 7.25 32.58
C LYS A 30 20.18 6.41 33.55
N GLU A 31 19.55 5.54 34.33
CA GLU A 31 20.24 4.60 35.23
C GLU A 31 21.09 3.61 34.42
N ALA A 32 20.53 3.02 33.36
CA ALA A 32 21.24 2.09 32.49
C ALA A 32 22.48 2.74 31.83
N LEU A 33 22.33 3.96 31.28
CA LEU A 33 23.46 4.72 30.71
C LEU A 33 24.52 5.03 31.76
N THR A 34 24.10 5.42 32.97
CA THR A 34 25.02 5.69 34.08
C THR A 34 25.83 4.43 34.46
N ALA A 35 25.16 3.28 34.53
CA ALA A 35 25.82 1.99 34.80
C ALA A 35 26.83 1.60 33.71
N MET A 36 26.53 1.90 32.44
CA MET A 36 27.43 1.71 31.31
C MET A 36 28.50 2.81 31.16
N LYS A 37 28.46 3.85 31.99
CA LYS A 37 29.32 5.04 31.90
C LYS A 37 29.20 5.75 30.54
N MET A 38 28.01 5.74 29.97
CA MET A 38 27.69 6.42 28.72
C MET A 38 26.80 7.63 29.00
N ARG A 39 26.87 8.63 28.13
CA ARG A 39 25.89 9.71 28.00
C ARG A 39 25.00 9.40 26.81
N GLU A 40 23.82 9.99 26.76
CA GLU A 40 22.92 9.86 25.60
C GLU A 40 23.61 10.29 24.29
N SER A 41 24.42 11.36 24.33
CA SER A 41 25.21 11.81 23.17
C SER A 41 26.22 10.79 22.66
N ASP A 42 26.63 9.83 23.50
CA ASP A 42 27.59 8.79 23.12
C ASP A 42 26.91 7.66 22.31
N LEU A 43 25.57 7.66 22.23
CA LEU A 43 24.79 6.75 21.39
C LEU A 43 24.57 7.31 19.98
N SER A 44 24.71 8.62 19.78
CA SER A 44 24.47 9.28 18.51
C SER A 44 25.47 8.78 17.46
N VAL A 45 24.97 8.39 16.29
CA VAL A 45 25.79 7.96 15.16
C VAL A 45 25.71 9.04 14.08
N LEU A 46 26.82 9.74 13.86
CA LEU A 46 26.91 10.72 12.78
C LEU A 46 27.32 10.02 11.48
N SER A 47 26.41 9.93 10.52
CA SER A 47 26.73 9.51 9.15
C SER A 47 27.15 10.72 8.33
N LEU A 48 28.27 10.63 7.62
CA LEU A 48 28.73 11.66 6.66
C LEU A 48 28.36 11.31 5.21
N ASN A 49 27.62 10.22 4.99
CA ASN A 49 27.26 9.76 3.66
C ASN A 49 26.07 10.55 3.12
N THR A 50 26.25 11.17 1.97
CA THR A 50 25.18 11.83 1.21
C THR A 50 24.60 10.85 0.20
N ASP A 51 23.33 10.52 0.33
CA ASP A 51 22.56 9.71 -0.61
C ASP A 51 21.27 10.46 -0.98
N PRO A 52 20.88 10.51 -2.27
CA PRO A 52 19.71 11.28 -2.72
C PRO A 52 18.36 10.78 -2.17
N PHE A 53 18.29 9.55 -1.65
CA PHE A 53 17.09 8.97 -1.04
C PHE A 53 17.15 8.92 0.49
N ARG A 54 18.21 9.47 1.11
CA ARG A 54 18.34 9.52 2.57
C ARG A 54 17.34 10.50 3.16
N LEU A 55 16.42 9.99 3.97
CA LEU A 55 15.40 10.78 4.66
C LEU A 55 15.96 11.45 5.92
N SER A 56 15.47 12.65 6.23
CA SER A 56 15.76 13.40 7.46
C SER A 56 15.34 12.66 8.73
N LEU A 57 14.36 11.76 8.60
CA LEU A 57 13.92 10.84 9.65
C LEU A 57 15.07 9.92 10.11
N VAL A 58 15.89 9.44 9.16
CA VAL A 58 17.05 8.58 9.45
C VAL A 58 18.09 9.35 10.25
N ASP A 59 18.36 10.61 9.87
CA ASP A 59 19.28 11.47 10.61
C ASP A 59 18.76 11.78 12.02
N SER A 60 17.45 12.04 12.16
CA SER A 60 16.82 12.27 13.45
C SER A 60 16.95 11.04 14.38
N ALA A 61 16.68 9.85 13.83
CA ALA A 61 16.81 8.58 14.55
C ALA A 61 18.26 8.28 14.95
N MET A 62 19.23 8.48 14.05
CA MET A 62 20.64 8.22 14.35
C MET A 62 21.24 9.26 15.30
N ASN A 63 20.80 10.51 15.25
CA ASN A 63 21.27 11.57 16.15
C ASN A 63 20.68 11.44 17.56
N SER A 64 19.47 10.88 17.70
CA SER A 64 18.77 10.76 18.99
C SER A 64 18.03 9.40 19.09
N PRO A 65 18.77 8.28 19.16
CA PRO A 65 18.19 6.94 19.07
C PRO A 65 17.21 6.62 20.22
N LEU A 66 17.37 7.23 21.39
CA LEU A 66 16.45 7.02 22.52
C LEU A 66 15.06 7.61 22.31
N LYS A 67 14.89 8.52 21.34
CA LYS A 67 13.59 9.10 20.96
C LYS A 67 12.83 8.25 19.94
N MET A 68 13.47 7.25 19.33
CA MET A 68 12.84 6.43 18.29
C MET A 68 11.54 5.79 18.76
N PRO A 69 11.44 5.19 19.98
CA PRO A 69 10.17 4.59 20.38
C PRO A 69 9.04 5.61 20.52
N ASP A 70 9.29 6.82 21.03
CA ASP A 70 8.23 7.86 21.14
C ASP A 70 7.76 8.33 19.75
N MET A 71 8.71 8.40 18.81
CA MET A 71 8.43 8.73 17.41
C MET A 71 7.59 7.64 16.74
N LEU A 72 7.91 6.36 16.98
CA LEU A 72 7.16 5.21 16.47
C LEU A 72 5.78 5.11 17.12
N ASP A 73 5.65 5.34 18.42
CA ASP A 73 4.36 5.34 19.13
C ASP A 73 3.45 6.43 18.58
N SER A 74 3.99 7.64 18.37
CA SER A 74 3.24 8.75 17.75
C SER A 74 2.78 8.44 16.32
N MET A 75 3.65 7.81 15.52
CA MET A 75 3.27 7.33 14.18
C MET A 75 2.17 6.28 14.24
N GLY A 76 2.33 5.29 15.12
CA GLY A 76 1.37 4.21 15.31
C GLY A 76 0.00 4.78 15.67
N LEU A 77 -0.06 5.68 16.66
CA LEU A 77 -1.30 6.35 17.06
C LEU A 77 -1.95 7.11 15.91
N PHE A 78 -1.19 7.85 15.11
CA PHE A 78 -1.74 8.59 13.98
C PHE A 78 -2.31 7.66 12.89
N PHE A 79 -1.52 6.69 12.43
CA PHE A 79 -1.93 5.83 11.32
C PHE A 79 -2.99 4.78 11.72
N THR A 80 -3.20 4.57 13.02
CA THR A 80 -4.27 3.70 13.53
C THR A 80 -5.51 4.45 14.02
N ASP A 81 -5.50 5.79 14.03
CA ASP A 81 -6.67 6.58 14.42
C ASP A 81 -7.73 6.56 13.33
N VAL A 82 -8.89 5.95 13.63
CA VAL A 82 -10.03 5.77 12.72
C VAL A 82 -10.60 7.07 12.16
N GLU A 83 -10.38 8.20 12.86
CA GLU A 83 -10.85 9.51 12.41
C GLU A 83 -9.93 10.13 11.34
N VAL A 84 -8.71 9.60 11.17
CA VAL A 84 -7.78 10.09 10.16
C VAL A 84 -8.23 9.63 8.77
N SER A 85 -8.47 10.62 7.91
CA SER A 85 -8.91 10.43 6.52
C SER A 85 -7.81 9.85 5.62
N MET A 86 -8.19 9.37 4.43
CA MET A 86 -7.25 8.86 3.44
C MET A 86 -6.25 9.94 3.02
N VAL A 87 -6.74 11.16 2.85
CA VAL A 87 -5.92 12.32 2.46
C VAL A 87 -4.94 12.71 3.56
N GLU A 88 -5.37 12.73 4.82
CA GLU A 88 -4.49 13.04 5.95
C GLU A 88 -3.37 12.00 6.11
N MET A 89 -3.67 10.71 5.92
CA MET A 89 -2.64 9.67 5.93
C MET A 89 -1.60 9.86 4.83
N LEU A 90 -2.02 10.21 3.61
CA LEU A 90 -1.07 10.46 2.53
C LEU A 90 -0.22 11.72 2.76
N ILE A 91 -0.78 12.77 3.36
CA ILE A 91 -0.04 13.97 3.73
C ILE A 91 1.03 13.62 4.78
N GLU A 92 0.66 12.87 5.82
CA GLU A 92 1.61 12.44 6.84
C GLU A 92 2.68 11.50 6.26
N ALA A 93 2.29 10.55 5.41
CA ALA A 93 3.23 9.67 4.70
C ALA A 93 4.24 10.47 3.86
N ALA A 94 3.76 11.45 3.10
CA ALA A 94 4.60 12.34 2.31
C ALA A 94 5.56 13.15 3.20
N ALA A 95 5.08 13.67 4.33
CA ALA A 95 5.93 14.38 5.29
C ALA A 95 7.06 13.48 5.84
N ARG A 96 6.80 12.18 6.06
CA ARG A 96 7.84 11.21 6.47
C ARG A 96 8.86 10.90 5.38
N MET A 97 8.51 11.20 4.14
CA MET A 97 9.41 11.12 2.98
C MET A 97 10.09 12.46 2.65
N ASP A 98 10.01 13.46 3.54
CA ASP A 98 10.51 14.84 3.33
C ASP A 98 9.84 15.58 2.16
N ILE A 99 8.60 15.23 1.85
CA ILE A 99 7.80 15.81 0.77
C ILE A 99 6.75 16.76 1.36
N GLN A 100 6.64 17.96 0.79
CA GLN A 100 5.70 19.00 1.23
C GLN A 100 4.50 19.09 0.28
N THR A 101 3.41 18.43 0.62
CA THR A 101 2.22 18.38 -0.25
C THR A 101 1.28 19.56 -0.08
N GLU A 102 0.51 19.84 -1.12
CA GLU A 102 -0.61 20.79 -1.08
C GLU A 102 -1.93 20.04 -0.85
N ASN A 103 -2.85 20.64 -0.08
CA ASN A 103 -4.20 20.09 0.07
C ASN A 103 -4.95 20.17 -1.27
N PRO A 104 -5.44 19.05 -1.81
CA PRO A 104 -6.10 19.04 -3.11
C PRO A 104 -7.45 19.74 -3.04
N VAL A 105 -7.71 20.65 -3.98
CA VAL A 105 -9.04 21.28 -4.15
C VAL A 105 -9.69 20.71 -5.41
N ILE A 106 -10.67 19.83 -5.25
CA ILE A 106 -11.48 19.33 -6.38
C ILE A 106 -12.45 20.43 -6.79
N LYS A 107 -12.36 20.92 -8.04
CA LYS A 107 -13.41 21.77 -8.63
C LYS A 107 -14.04 20.99 -9.77
N ALA A 108 -15.34 21.17 -9.97
CA ALA A 108 -16.07 20.54 -11.06
C ALA A 108 -15.35 20.72 -12.41
N SER A 109 -15.32 19.64 -13.20
CA SER A 109 -14.87 19.69 -14.58
C SER A 109 -15.88 20.42 -15.47
N GLU A 110 -15.40 21.03 -16.54
CA GLU A 110 -16.23 21.56 -17.63
C GLU A 110 -16.56 20.48 -18.68
N SER A 111 -15.93 19.31 -18.60
CA SER A 111 -16.12 18.17 -19.50
C SER A 111 -17.56 17.62 -19.45
N GLU A 112 -18.04 17.11 -20.58
CA GLU A 112 -19.29 16.36 -20.64
C GLU A 112 -19.02 14.85 -20.63
N TYR A 113 -19.40 14.18 -19.56
CA TYR A 113 -19.19 12.73 -19.42
C TYR A 113 -20.39 11.88 -19.92
N PRO A 114 -20.15 10.62 -20.35
CA PRO A 114 -21.20 9.76 -20.93
C PRO A 114 -22.41 9.47 -20.03
N TRP A 115 -22.24 9.55 -18.70
CA TRP A 115 -23.30 9.28 -17.73
C TRP A 115 -24.23 10.47 -17.47
N ARG A 116 -23.89 11.70 -17.87
CA ARG A 116 -24.63 12.93 -17.52
C ARG A 116 -26.14 12.87 -17.82
N GLY A 117 -26.51 12.24 -18.94
CA GLY A 117 -27.90 12.09 -19.39
C GLY A 117 -28.58 10.76 -19.01
N GLN A 118 -27.88 9.86 -18.30
CA GLN A 118 -28.35 8.50 -18.07
C GLN A 118 -29.34 8.46 -16.91
N ARG A 119 -30.63 8.44 -17.24
CA ARG A 119 -31.73 8.48 -16.25
C ARG A 119 -31.81 7.24 -15.36
N ASN A 120 -31.30 6.11 -15.84
CA ASN A 120 -31.19 4.87 -15.07
C ASN A 120 -30.08 4.95 -14.03
N VAL A 121 -29.05 5.79 -14.19
CA VAL A 121 -28.00 5.91 -13.15
C VAL A 121 -28.50 6.82 -12.02
N PRO A 122 -28.41 6.43 -10.73
CA PRO A 122 -28.72 7.32 -9.62
C PRO A 122 -27.93 8.64 -9.65
N VAL A 123 -28.55 9.74 -9.22
CA VAL A 123 -27.91 11.08 -9.20
C VAL A 123 -26.60 11.05 -8.41
N ARG A 124 -26.62 10.43 -7.23
CA ARG A 124 -25.46 10.29 -6.33
C ARG A 124 -24.29 9.55 -7.01
N ILE A 125 -24.57 8.52 -7.81
CA ILE A 125 -23.53 7.81 -8.59
C ILE A 125 -22.97 8.69 -9.70
N ARG A 126 -23.82 9.44 -10.42
CA ARG A 126 -23.32 10.39 -11.43
C ARG A 126 -22.44 11.47 -10.82
N GLU A 127 -22.82 12.02 -9.68
CA GLU A 127 -22.01 12.99 -8.93
C GLU A 127 -20.67 12.38 -8.49
N ALA A 128 -20.66 11.13 -8.01
CA ALA A 128 -19.44 10.41 -7.66
C ALA A 128 -18.51 10.23 -8.87
N LEU A 129 -19.06 9.82 -10.03
CA LEU A 129 -18.29 9.70 -11.27
C LEU A 129 -17.74 11.05 -11.75
N ASP A 130 -18.53 12.14 -11.67
CA ASP A 130 -18.08 13.50 -12.00
C ASP A 130 -16.87 13.92 -11.14
N ILE A 131 -16.89 13.59 -9.85
CA ILE A 131 -15.80 13.86 -8.90
C ILE A 131 -14.55 13.05 -9.25
N ILE A 132 -14.68 11.75 -9.51
CA ILE A 132 -13.57 10.87 -9.84
C ILE A 132 -12.90 11.34 -11.13
N PHE A 133 -13.66 11.57 -12.20
CA PHE A 133 -13.10 11.97 -13.48
C PHE A 133 -12.50 13.38 -13.47
N SER A 134 -13.10 14.32 -12.74
CA SER A 134 -12.46 15.62 -12.54
C SER A 134 -11.13 15.51 -11.78
N SER A 135 -11.01 14.52 -10.89
CA SER A 135 -9.75 14.21 -10.19
C SER A 135 -8.74 13.59 -11.15
N PHE A 136 -9.17 12.70 -12.06
CA PHE A 136 -8.29 12.08 -13.07
C PHE A 136 -7.66 13.12 -14.00
N GLU A 137 -8.47 14.04 -14.56
CA GLU A 137 -8.01 15.12 -15.44
C GLU A 137 -6.92 15.98 -14.79
N ARG A 138 -7.03 16.23 -13.48
CA ARG A 138 -6.08 17.06 -12.74
C ARG A 138 -4.84 16.29 -12.33
N ALA A 139 -5.03 15.07 -11.82
CA ALA A 139 -3.94 14.21 -11.42
C ALA A 139 -3.03 13.89 -12.62
N GLU A 140 -3.59 13.75 -13.82
CA GLU A 140 -2.83 13.54 -15.05
C GLU A 140 -1.77 14.63 -15.29
N VAL A 141 -2.12 15.90 -15.04
CA VAL A 141 -1.19 17.03 -15.20
C VAL A 141 -0.01 16.91 -14.24
N GLU A 142 -0.28 16.68 -12.95
CA GLU A 142 0.75 16.52 -11.93
C GLU A 142 1.60 15.26 -12.17
N PHE A 143 0.94 14.14 -12.50
CA PHE A 143 1.60 12.86 -12.74
C PHE A 143 2.52 12.93 -13.97
N ASN A 144 2.06 13.48 -15.08
CA ASN A 144 2.90 13.63 -16.27
C ASN A 144 4.08 14.60 -16.04
N ALA A 145 3.86 15.66 -15.26
CA ALA A 145 4.93 16.57 -14.85
C ALA A 145 5.98 15.86 -13.98
N ALA A 146 5.58 14.87 -13.15
CA ALA A 146 6.49 14.12 -12.29
C ALA A 146 7.61 13.39 -13.06
N PHE A 147 7.37 13.06 -14.32
CA PHE A 147 8.31 12.34 -15.19
C PHE A 147 8.88 13.21 -16.32
N ALA A 148 8.63 14.53 -16.33
CA ALA A 148 9.01 15.41 -17.44
C ALA A 148 10.53 15.50 -17.70
N GLY A 149 11.37 15.22 -16.69
CA GLY A 149 12.82 15.18 -16.79
C GLY A 149 13.40 13.86 -17.33
N ILE A 150 12.54 12.91 -17.69
CA ILE A 150 12.91 11.54 -18.04
C ILE A 150 12.58 11.30 -19.51
N ASP A 151 13.60 10.98 -20.32
CA ASP A 151 13.40 10.70 -21.74
C ASP A 151 12.73 9.33 -21.98
N SER A 152 12.34 9.05 -23.22
CA SER A 152 11.60 7.84 -23.57
C SER A 152 12.36 6.53 -23.30
N PHE A 153 13.69 6.52 -23.43
CA PHE A 153 14.51 5.34 -23.16
C PHE A 153 14.69 5.12 -21.65
N GLN A 154 14.82 6.20 -20.90
CA GLN A 154 14.81 6.15 -19.44
C GLN A 154 13.44 5.71 -18.90
N MET A 155 12.33 6.19 -19.47
CA MET A 155 10.98 5.72 -19.12
C MET A 155 10.78 4.24 -19.45
N ASP A 156 11.31 3.76 -20.57
CA ASP A 156 11.30 2.33 -20.89
C ASP A 156 12.05 1.49 -19.83
N THR A 157 13.16 2.02 -19.32
CA THR A 157 13.91 1.39 -18.21
C THR A 157 13.06 1.30 -16.93
N ILE A 158 12.33 2.37 -16.56
CA ILE A 158 11.43 2.33 -15.40
C ILE A 158 10.29 1.32 -15.62
N ARG A 159 9.65 1.33 -16.79
CA ARG A 159 8.52 0.44 -17.10
C ARG A 159 8.90 -1.03 -17.11
N THR A 160 10.00 -1.37 -17.75
CA THR A 160 10.40 -2.76 -17.96
C THR A 160 11.20 -3.32 -16.78
N TRP A 161 12.05 -2.50 -16.19
CA TRP A 161 13.00 -2.93 -15.15
C TRP A 161 12.65 -2.37 -13.77
N GLY A 162 12.30 -1.08 -13.69
CA GLY A 162 11.91 -0.43 -12.44
C GLY A 162 10.73 -1.10 -11.76
N LEU A 163 9.59 -1.25 -12.44
CA LEU A 163 8.39 -1.90 -11.88
C LEU A 163 8.62 -3.38 -11.50
N ASN A 164 9.61 -4.04 -12.11
CA ASN A 164 9.92 -5.46 -11.85
C ASN A 164 11.15 -5.63 -10.94
N TYR A 165 11.72 -4.55 -10.41
CA TYR A 165 13.02 -4.59 -9.75
C TYR A 165 13.03 -5.53 -8.54
N LEU A 166 12.06 -5.39 -7.63
CA LEU A 166 11.96 -6.23 -6.43
C LEU A 166 11.62 -7.68 -6.74
N ILE A 167 10.87 -7.95 -7.82
CA ILE A 167 10.56 -9.31 -8.27
C ILE A 167 11.83 -9.98 -8.80
N ARG A 168 12.62 -9.28 -9.64
CA ARG A 168 13.79 -9.84 -10.33
C ARG A 168 15.02 -9.99 -9.45
N ASN A 169 15.31 -9.00 -8.61
CA ASN A 169 16.63 -8.88 -7.99
C ASN A 169 16.90 -9.93 -6.89
N ASN A 170 15.85 -10.59 -6.37
CA ASN A 170 15.97 -11.41 -5.16
C ASN A 170 15.33 -12.80 -5.27
N GLY A 171 15.46 -13.42 -6.44
CA GLY A 171 15.38 -14.88 -6.56
C GLY A 171 14.15 -15.45 -7.25
N ALA A 172 13.11 -14.65 -7.59
CA ALA A 172 11.97 -15.18 -8.35
C ALA A 172 12.40 -15.68 -9.75
N ASP A 173 13.33 -14.99 -10.41
CA ASP A 173 13.93 -15.42 -11.69
C ASP A 173 15.08 -16.45 -11.52
N ILE A 174 15.60 -16.62 -10.31
CA ILE A 174 16.67 -17.61 -10.04
C ILE A 174 16.04 -18.99 -9.77
N ASP A 175 14.83 -19.05 -9.21
CA ASP A 175 14.11 -20.31 -8.96
C ASP A 175 13.55 -20.97 -10.23
N SER A 176 13.48 -20.23 -11.35
CA SER A 176 12.95 -20.73 -12.63
C SER A 176 13.99 -21.43 -13.52
N ARG A 177 15.28 -21.43 -13.15
CA ARG A 177 16.35 -22.04 -13.96
C ARG A 177 16.54 -23.52 -13.62
N LYS A 178 16.58 -24.37 -14.65
CA LYS A 178 16.71 -25.84 -14.52
C LYS A 178 18.11 -26.32 -14.15
N ASP A 179 19.14 -25.49 -14.38
CA ASP A 179 20.54 -25.81 -14.10
C ASP A 179 21.08 -24.87 -13.02
N GLU A 180 21.79 -25.42 -12.02
CA GLU A 180 22.46 -24.62 -11.00
C GLU A 180 23.59 -23.80 -11.65
N PRO A 181 23.56 -22.46 -11.55
CA PRO A 181 24.61 -21.62 -12.12
C PRO A 181 25.95 -21.84 -11.41
N THR A 182 27.06 -21.72 -12.14
CA THR A 182 28.39 -21.78 -11.52
C THR A 182 28.65 -20.52 -10.68
N LEU A 183 29.64 -20.56 -9.78
CA LEU A 183 30.05 -19.37 -9.00
C LEU A 183 30.45 -18.19 -9.89
N GLU A 184 31.09 -18.45 -11.04
CA GLU A 184 31.47 -17.41 -12.00
C GLU A 184 30.26 -16.82 -12.73
N ASP A 185 29.23 -17.63 -13.00
CA ASP A 185 27.98 -17.15 -13.55
C ASP A 185 27.22 -16.28 -12.54
N ILE A 186 27.25 -16.66 -11.27
CA ILE A 186 26.65 -15.92 -10.17
C ILE A 186 27.32 -14.55 -10.00
N ASP A 187 28.66 -14.50 -9.93
CA ASP A 187 29.42 -13.25 -9.77
C ASP A 187 29.16 -12.28 -10.94
N ARG A 188 29.13 -12.80 -12.18
CA ARG A 188 28.78 -12.00 -13.37
C ARG A 188 27.35 -11.45 -13.29
N MET A 189 26.39 -12.27 -12.84
CA MET A 189 25.00 -11.85 -12.67
C MET A 189 24.85 -10.76 -11.60
N GLU A 190 25.57 -10.86 -10.49
CA GLU A 190 25.57 -9.86 -9.42
C GLU A 190 26.12 -8.52 -9.94
N LEU A 191 27.23 -8.54 -10.67
CA LEU A 191 27.81 -7.34 -11.27
C LEU A 191 26.87 -6.69 -12.31
N GLU A 192 26.18 -7.49 -13.13
CA GLU A 192 25.17 -7.00 -14.08
C GLU A 192 23.98 -6.37 -13.33
N ALA A 193 23.47 -7.03 -12.29
CA ALA A 193 22.36 -6.54 -11.48
C ALA A 193 22.73 -5.22 -10.76
N GLU A 194 23.93 -5.12 -10.18
CA GLU A 194 24.43 -3.89 -9.58
C GLU A 194 24.51 -2.74 -10.60
N THR A 195 25.02 -3.02 -11.79
CA THR A 195 25.18 -2.00 -12.85
C THR A 195 23.82 -1.47 -13.28
N LEU A 196 22.84 -2.36 -13.45
CA LEU A 196 21.47 -2.02 -13.80
C LEU A 196 20.77 -1.27 -12.66
N ALA A 197 20.95 -1.70 -11.40
CA ALA A 197 20.41 -1.01 -10.23
C ALA A 197 20.97 0.42 -10.12
N LYS A 198 22.29 0.61 -10.23
CA LYS A 198 22.93 1.93 -10.24
C LYS A 198 22.33 2.83 -11.32
N ARG A 199 22.13 2.30 -12.52
CA ARG A 199 21.51 3.04 -13.62
C ARG A 199 20.03 3.36 -13.35
N LEU A 200 19.26 2.41 -12.84
CA LEU A 200 17.86 2.61 -12.48
C LEU A 200 17.74 3.75 -11.47
N PHE A 201 18.47 3.69 -10.36
CA PHE A 201 18.37 4.71 -9.31
C PHE A 201 18.85 6.10 -9.75
N GLN A 202 19.86 6.19 -10.64
CA GLN A 202 20.23 7.45 -11.30
C GLN A 202 19.10 8.04 -12.15
N ILE A 203 18.24 7.20 -12.73
CA ILE A 203 17.03 7.66 -13.42
C ILE A 203 15.98 8.05 -12.39
N SER A 204 15.78 7.23 -11.35
CA SER A 204 14.80 7.45 -10.28
C SER A 204 15.00 8.77 -9.54
N THR A 205 16.24 9.26 -9.40
CA THR A 205 16.52 10.60 -8.81
C THR A 205 15.94 11.76 -9.63
N LYS A 206 15.52 11.52 -10.87
CA LYS A 206 14.89 12.53 -11.73
C LYS A 206 13.35 12.54 -11.61
N VAL A 207 12.77 11.56 -10.93
CA VAL A 207 11.33 11.52 -10.68
C VAL A 207 11.01 12.58 -9.64
N ASP A 208 10.10 13.48 -9.96
CA ASP A 208 9.61 14.49 -9.02
C ASP A 208 8.53 13.85 -8.13
N LEU A 209 8.98 13.33 -6.98
CA LEU A 209 8.11 12.69 -5.99
C LEU A 209 7.09 13.66 -5.39
N GLN A 210 7.37 14.97 -5.37
CA GLN A 210 6.41 15.97 -4.90
C GLN A 210 5.19 16.02 -5.81
N ARG A 211 5.42 16.07 -7.13
CA ARG A 211 4.35 16.05 -8.14
C ARG A 211 3.58 14.73 -8.13
N LEU A 212 4.27 13.61 -7.98
CA LEU A 212 3.64 12.29 -7.84
C LEU A 212 2.73 12.23 -6.60
N SER A 213 3.17 12.81 -5.48
CA SER A 213 2.40 12.89 -4.24
C SER A 213 1.16 13.77 -4.39
N ASN A 214 1.29 14.90 -5.08
CA ASN A 214 0.15 15.78 -5.37
C ASN A 214 -0.91 15.08 -6.25
N ALA A 215 -0.47 14.35 -7.29
CA ALA A 215 -1.39 13.53 -8.11
C ALA A 215 -2.13 12.49 -7.25
N SER A 216 -1.39 11.83 -6.36
CA SER A 216 -1.94 10.82 -5.44
C SER A 216 -3.01 11.39 -4.52
N LEU A 217 -2.76 12.56 -3.92
CA LEU A 217 -3.72 13.25 -3.07
C LEU A 217 -4.99 13.66 -3.81
N ILE A 218 -4.87 14.11 -5.06
CA ILE A 218 -6.03 14.47 -5.89
C ILE A 218 -6.94 13.26 -6.11
N ILE A 219 -6.37 12.12 -6.49
CA ILE A 219 -7.14 10.88 -6.71
C ILE A 219 -7.74 10.37 -5.40
N ALA A 220 -6.96 10.36 -4.31
CA ALA A 220 -7.44 9.95 -2.99
C ALA A 220 -8.62 10.78 -2.50
N LYS A 221 -8.54 12.12 -2.62
CA LYS A 221 -9.67 12.99 -2.26
C LYS A 221 -10.89 12.72 -3.14
N GLY A 222 -10.68 12.45 -4.42
CA GLY A 222 -11.74 12.11 -5.36
C GLY A 222 -12.46 10.82 -4.98
N ALA A 223 -11.71 9.76 -4.69
CA ALA A 223 -12.23 8.47 -4.26
C ALA A 223 -12.98 8.55 -2.93
N GLU A 224 -12.40 9.19 -1.92
CA GLU A 224 -13.03 9.39 -0.61
C GLU A 224 -14.36 10.16 -0.72
N THR A 225 -14.37 11.28 -1.44
CA THR A 225 -15.60 12.08 -1.63
C THR A 225 -16.63 11.30 -2.46
N ALA A 226 -16.20 10.50 -3.44
CA ALA A 226 -17.08 9.65 -4.22
C ALA A 226 -17.70 8.53 -3.37
N TYR A 227 -16.93 7.92 -2.47
CA TYR A 227 -17.42 6.93 -1.51
C TYR A 227 -18.51 7.51 -0.61
N GLU A 228 -18.28 8.68 0.01
CA GLU A 228 -19.31 9.39 0.80
C GLU A 228 -20.59 9.64 -0.02
N LYS A 229 -20.43 9.95 -1.32
CA LYS A 229 -21.56 10.16 -2.22
C LYS A 229 -22.35 8.90 -2.49
N VAL A 230 -21.75 7.72 -2.51
CA VAL A 230 -22.48 6.47 -2.83
C VAL A 230 -22.89 5.67 -1.60
N LEU A 231 -22.35 5.98 -0.42
CA LEU A 231 -22.65 5.28 0.83
C LEU A 231 -24.17 5.14 1.10
N GLY A 232 -24.58 3.92 1.45
CA GLY A 232 -25.96 3.57 1.78
C GLY A 232 -26.92 3.54 0.57
N LEU A 233 -26.41 3.52 -0.66
CA LEU A 233 -27.23 3.30 -1.84
C LEU A 233 -27.54 1.82 -2.02
N THR A 234 -28.82 1.46 -2.02
CA THR A 234 -29.32 0.16 -2.47
C THR A 234 -30.25 0.39 -3.65
N ALA A 235 -29.72 0.47 -4.87
CA ALA A 235 -30.56 0.75 -6.04
C ALA A 235 -31.41 -0.47 -6.41
N GLN A 236 -32.72 -0.41 -6.16
CA GLN A 236 -33.69 -1.40 -6.63
C GLN A 236 -34.46 -0.88 -7.85
N ASP A 237 -34.84 -1.80 -8.75
CA ASP A 237 -35.66 -1.58 -9.95
C ASP A 237 -35.06 -0.63 -11.00
N GLN A 238 -34.10 -1.12 -11.78
CA GLN A 238 -33.65 -0.45 -13.01
C GLN A 238 -33.48 -1.45 -14.15
N THR A 239 -33.77 -0.99 -15.37
CA THR A 239 -33.44 -1.73 -16.61
C THR A 239 -31.94 -1.97 -16.69
N ARG A 240 -31.55 -3.25 -16.77
CA ARG A 240 -30.15 -3.67 -16.94
C ARG A 240 -29.74 -3.53 -18.40
N PRO A 241 -28.60 -2.90 -18.72
CA PRO A 241 -28.07 -2.85 -20.07
C PRO A 241 -27.56 -4.24 -20.48
N GLU A 242 -27.46 -4.45 -21.79
CA GLU A 242 -26.68 -5.57 -22.30
C GLU A 242 -25.18 -5.26 -22.10
N VAL A 243 -24.46 -6.21 -21.52
CA VAL A 243 -23.02 -6.12 -21.29
C VAL A 243 -22.37 -7.31 -21.97
N PRO A 244 -21.35 -7.13 -22.81
CA PRO A 244 -20.62 -8.26 -23.37
C PRO A 244 -20.03 -9.13 -22.25
N ASP A 245 -20.21 -10.44 -22.31
CA ASP A 245 -19.70 -11.40 -21.30
C ASP A 245 -18.17 -11.29 -21.07
N SER A 246 -17.43 -10.76 -22.04
CA SER A 246 -16.00 -10.48 -21.89
C SER A 246 -15.68 -9.30 -20.96
N ILE A 247 -16.66 -8.45 -20.64
CA ILE A 247 -16.55 -7.27 -19.79
C ILE A 247 -17.04 -7.60 -18.38
N ALA A 248 -18.31 -7.99 -18.27
CA ALA A 248 -18.93 -8.39 -17.02
C ALA A 248 -20.19 -9.24 -17.28
N MET A 249 -20.67 -9.90 -16.24
CA MET A 249 -21.93 -10.67 -16.22
C MET A 249 -22.65 -10.42 -14.90
N GLY A 250 -23.98 -10.58 -14.86
CA GLY A 250 -24.75 -10.44 -13.62
C GLY A 250 -25.45 -9.09 -13.51
N ASP A 251 -25.52 -8.56 -12.29
CA ASP A 251 -26.34 -7.40 -11.97
C ASP A 251 -25.68 -6.07 -12.33
N VAL A 252 -25.57 -5.74 -13.62
CA VAL A 252 -24.95 -4.48 -14.05
C VAL A 252 -25.99 -3.36 -14.21
N ILE A 253 -25.76 -2.20 -13.61
CA ILE A 253 -26.63 -1.02 -13.75
C ILE A 253 -26.26 -0.19 -14.98
N TYR A 254 -24.96 0.04 -15.19
CA TYR A 254 -24.47 0.90 -16.25
C TYR A 254 -23.01 0.57 -16.57
N TRP A 255 -22.61 0.78 -17.82
CA TRP A 255 -21.21 0.75 -18.22
C TRP A 255 -20.96 1.67 -19.41
N CYS A 256 -19.73 2.17 -19.54
CA CYS A 256 -19.29 2.91 -20.72
C CYS A 256 -17.76 2.83 -20.89
N GLU A 257 -17.29 3.30 -22.03
CA GLU A 257 -15.87 3.51 -22.31
C GLU A 257 -15.56 5.01 -22.30
N THR A 258 -14.40 5.36 -21.74
CA THR A 258 -13.89 6.73 -21.63
C THR A 258 -12.42 6.75 -22.03
N GLU A 259 -11.82 7.94 -22.11
CA GLU A 259 -10.39 8.07 -22.39
C GLU A 259 -9.48 7.49 -21.30
N TYR A 260 -9.94 7.45 -20.04
CA TYR A 260 -9.20 6.84 -18.93
C TYR A 260 -9.42 5.32 -18.81
N GLY A 261 -10.42 4.77 -19.52
CA GLY A 261 -10.75 3.35 -19.53
C GLY A 261 -12.23 3.08 -19.34
N LEU A 262 -12.56 1.82 -19.06
CA LEU A 262 -13.94 1.39 -18.84
C LEU A 262 -14.45 1.86 -17.48
N VAL A 263 -15.72 2.24 -17.43
CA VAL A 263 -16.48 2.54 -16.21
C VAL A 263 -17.62 1.53 -16.11
N ILE A 264 -17.84 0.98 -14.93
CA ILE A 264 -18.95 0.06 -14.67
C ILE A 264 -19.57 0.32 -13.29
N ILE A 265 -20.89 0.16 -13.23
CA ILE A 265 -21.69 0.26 -12.02
C ILE A 265 -22.38 -1.08 -11.78
N GLY A 266 -22.01 -1.77 -10.71
CA GLY A 266 -22.69 -2.96 -10.20
C GLY A 266 -23.98 -2.59 -9.47
N GLY A 267 -24.94 -3.51 -9.49
CA GLY A 267 -26.15 -3.42 -8.69
C GLY A 267 -26.01 -4.22 -7.39
N PRO A 268 -27.02 -4.23 -6.51
CA PRO A 268 -26.97 -4.88 -5.20
C PRO A 268 -27.07 -6.42 -5.26
N GLY A 269 -26.72 -7.01 -6.39
CA GLY A 269 -26.81 -8.43 -6.64
C GLY A 269 -25.57 -8.88 -7.38
N ARG A 270 -25.36 -10.20 -7.39
CA ARG A 270 -24.10 -10.76 -7.87
C ARG A 270 -23.67 -10.29 -9.27
N THR A 271 -22.45 -9.79 -9.36
CA THR A 271 -21.74 -9.38 -10.56
C THR A 271 -20.40 -10.11 -10.68
N ILE A 272 -20.02 -10.43 -11.92
CA ILE A 272 -18.72 -11.02 -12.25
C ILE A 272 -18.00 -10.06 -13.18
N TYR A 273 -16.95 -9.42 -12.68
CA TYR A 273 -16.11 -8.48 -13.42
C TYR A 273 -14.97 -9.21 -14.12
N ARG A 274 -14.78 -8.98 -15.43
CA ARG A 274 -13.83 -9.75 -16.27
C ARG A 274 -12.84 -8.91 -17.09
N LYS A 275 -13.07 -7.61 -17.23
CA LYS A 275 -12.17 -6.68 -17.93
C LYS A 275 -11.62 -5.61 -16.99
N ARG A 276 -10.44 -5.04 -17.30
CA ARG A 276 -9.88 -3.94 -16.51
C ARG A 276 -10.75 -2.69 -16.64
N PHE A 277 -11.02 -2.03 -15.52
CA PHE A 277 -11.81 -0.80 -15.41
C PHE A 277 -10.96 0.32 -14.83
N ALA A 278 -11.24 1.55 -15.24
CA ALA A 278 -10.75 2.76 -14.59
C ALA A 278 -11.63 3.10 -13.38
N VAL A 279 -12.94 2.82 -13.46
CA VAL A 279 -13.86 2.99 -12.32
C VAL A 279 -14.80 1.82 -12.18
N ILE A 280 -14.88 1.27 -10.97
CA ILE A 280 -15.94 0.36 -10.53
C ILE A 280 -16.64 1.02 -9.34
N ILE A 281 -17.97 1.11 -9.39
CA ILE A 281 -18.79 1.40 -8.21
C ILE A 281 -19.79 0.25 -8.12
N ASP A 282 -19.60 -0.62 -7.16
CA ASP A 282 -20.54 -1.68 -6.85
C ASP A 282 -21.47 -1.23 -5.70
N LEU A 283 -22.72 -1.69 -5.73
CA LEU A 283 -23.73 -1.37 -4.72
C LEU A 283 -23.98 -2.54 -3.77
N GLY A 284 -23.28 -3.64 -3.99
CA GLY A 284 -23.09 -4.77 -3.10
C GLY A 284 -23.56 -6.11 -3.67
N GLY A 285 -23.51 -7.15 -2.84
CA GLY A 285 -23.81 -8.54 -3.21
C GLY A 285 -22.54 -9.35 -3.44
N ASP A 286 -22.63 -10.67 -3.30
CA ASP A 286 -21.46 -11.55 -3.27
C ASP A 286 -20.81 -11.72 -4.66
N ASP A 287 -19.82 -10.89 -4.94
CA ASP A 287 -19.27 -10.61 -6.25
C ASP A 287 -17.99 -11.38 -6.56
N ILE A 288 -17.62 -11.38 -7.84
CA ILE A 288 -16.34 -11.96 -8.28
C ILE A 288 -15.60 -10.95 -9.15
N TYR A 289 -14.49 -10.43 -8.62
CA TYR A 289 -13.55 -9.59 -9.34
C TYR A 289 -12.45 -10.44 -9.97
N GLN A 290 -12.65 -10.89 -11.21
CA GLN A 290 -11.60 -11.56 -12.01
C GLN A 290 -10.66 -10.56 -12.69
N VAL A 291 -10.48 -9.41 -12.06
CA VAL A 291 -9.86 -8.21 -12.61
C VAL A 291 -9.03 -7.54 -11.52
N ALA A 292 -8.14 -6.63 -11.93
CA ALA A 292 -7.40 -5.79 -11.00
C ALA A 292 -8.27 -4.58 -10.58
N ALA A 293 -9.31 -4.85 -9.77
CA ALA A 293 -10.20 -3.80 -9.24
C ALA A 293 -9.37 -2.75 -8.49
N GLY A 294 -9.59 -1.46 -8.80
CA GLY A 294 -8.80 -0.37 -8.21
C GLY A 294 -7.30 -0.41 -8.51
N GLY A 295 -6.81 -1.32 -9.36
CA GLY A 295 -5.39 -1.44 -9.68
C GLY A 295 -5.01 -0.60 -10.88
N ALA A 296 -4.00 0.26 -10.76
CA ALA A 296 -3.38 1.00 -11.84
C ALA A 296 -2.07 0.34 -12.31
N ASP A 297 -1.84 0.35 -13.62
CA ASP A 297 -0.63 -0.15 -14.26
C ASP A 297 -0.29 0.71 -15.50
N THR A 298 0.66 0.27 -16.33
CA THR A 298 1.04 1.00 -17.54
C THR A 298 -0.05 1.10 -18.62
N THR A 299 -1.20 0.43 -18.44
CA THR A 299 -2.35 0.45 -19.36
C THR A 299 -3.51 1.28 -18.84
N VAL A 300 -3.67 1.39 -17.52
CA VAL A 300 -4.67 2.25 -16.85
C VAL A 300 -3.95 3.01 -15.75
N GLN A 301 -3.73 4.31 -15.97
CA GLN A 301 -2.91 5.15 -15.08
C GLN A 301 -3.63 5.48 -13.76
N PHE A 302 -4.96 5.63 -13.78
CA PHE A 302 -5.76 5.89 -12.59
C PHE A 302 -6.91 4.91 -12.50
N ALA A 303 -7.07 4.26 -11.35
CA ALA A 303 -8.11 3.28 -11.13
C ALA A 303 -8.74 3.45 -9.73
N VAL A 304 -10.07 3.52 -9.67
CA VAL A 304 -10.83 3.58 -8.42
C VAL A 304 -11.89 2.49 -8.42
N ALA A 305 -11.90 1.63 -7.41
CA ALA A 305 -12.97 0.69 -7.15
C ALA A 305 -13.58 0.99 -5.79
N ILE A 306 -14.90 1.03 -5.73
CA ILE A 306 -15.69 1.21 -4.52
C ILE A 306 -16.69 0.06 -4.49
N ASP A 307 -16.55 -0.88 -3.55
CA ASP A 307 -17.61 -1.82 -3.19
C ASP A 307 -18.29 -1.37 -1.89
N LEU A 308 -19.60 -1.63 -1.78
CA LEU A 308 -20.42 -1.14 -0.67
C LEU A 308 -20.87 -2.23 0.30
N ALA A 309 -20.79 -3.51 -0.05
CA ALA A 309 -21.12 -4.64 0.81
C ALA A 309 -21.07 -5.97 0.03
N GLY A 310 -20.64 -7.06 0.65
CA GLY A 310 -20.83 -8.40 0.07
C GLY A 310 -19.77 -9.35 0.58
N ASP A 311 -20.01 -10.66 0.52
CA ASP A 311 -18.91 -11.61 0.73
C ASP A 311 -18.24 -11.91 -0.62
N ASP A 312 -17.19 -11.18 -0.94
CA ASP A 312 -16.62 -11.06 -2.27
C ASP A 312 -15.38 -11.91 -2.51
N LEU A 313 -15.20 -12.27 -3.79
CA LEU A 313 -13.98 -12.92 -4.27
C LEU A 313 -13.21 -12.01 -5.21
N TYR A 314 -12.14 -11.42 -4.68
CA TYR A 314 -11.13 -10.69 -5.42
C TYR A 314 -10.04 -11.65 -5.91
N SER A 315 -10.00 -11.97 -7.21
CA SER A 315 -9.06 -12.96 -7.75
C SER A 315 -8.41 -12.51 -9.06
N SER A 316 -7.16 -12.02 -8.97
CA SER A 316 -6.38 -11.56 -10.12
C SER A 316 -5.07 -12.34 -10.24
N LYS A 317 -4.77 -12.79 -11.47
CA LYS A 317 -3.46 -13.36 -11.84
C LYS A 317 -2.49 -12.31 -12.40
N LYS A 318 -2.87 -11.04 -12.38
CA LYS A 318 -2.03 -9.94 -12.84
C LYS A 318 -1.38 -9.26 -11.63
N ASP A 319 -0.17 -8.77 -11.84
CA ASP A 319 0.47 -7.83 -10.93
C ASP A 319 -0.33 -6.52 -10.89
N PHE A 320 -0.12 -5.73 -9.85
CA PHE A 320 -0.82 -4.46 -9.66
C PHE A 320 -2.36 -4.63 -9.70
N ALA A 321 -2.86 -5.46 -8.78
CA ALA A 321 -4.29 -5.64 -8.52
C ALA A 321 -4.69 -5.15 -7.12
N PHE A 322 -5.98 -4.82 -6.96
CA PHE A 322 -6.64 -4.51 -5.68
C PHE A 322 -6.03 -3.29 -5.01
N GLY A 323 -6.41 -2.11 -5.53
CA GLY A 323 -5.98 -0.84 -4.98
C GLY A 323 -4.49 -0.55 -5.15
N SER A 324 -3.77 -1.18 -6.05
CA SER A 324 -2.32 -0.97 -6.23
C SER A 324 -1.98 0.05 -7.32
N GLY A 325 -0.84 0.75 -7.25
CA GLY A 325 -0.40 1.70 -8.28
C GLY A 325 1.00 1.44 -8.84
N GLY A 326 1.07 0.91 -10.07
CA GLY A 326 2.31 0.78 -10.83
C GLY A 326 2.41 1.82 -11.95
N LEU A 327 3.24 2.86 -11.79
CA LEU A 327 3.25 4.04 -12.67
C LEU A 327 1.85 4.70 -12.79
N GLY A 328 1.13 4.75 -11.68
CA GLY A 328 -0.22 5.29 -11.60
C GLY A 328 -0.73 5.39 -10.17
N VAL A 329 -2.01 5.70 -10.01
CA VAL A 329 -2.70 5.72 -8.71
C VAL A 329 -3.87 4.75 -8.74
N GLY A 330 -3.81 3.73 -7.90
CA GLY A 330 -4.86 2.74 -7.72
C GLY A 330 -5.47 2.83 -6.32
N ILE A 331 -6.79 2.80 -6.22
CA ILE A 331 -7.54 2.83 -4.97
C ILE A 331 -8.65 1.78 -5.01
N LEU A 332 -8.71 0.95 -3.96
CA LEU A 332 -9.85 0.09 -3.66
C LEU A 332 -10.39 0.49 -2.28
N ILE A 333 -11.69 0.76 -2.22
CA ILE A 333 -12.44 0.92 -0.97
C ILE A 333 -13.47 -0.20 -0.96
N ASP A 334 -13.33 -1.13 -0.04
CA ASP A 334 -14.33 -2.12 0.30
C ASP A 334 -15.02 -1.69 1.60
N ALA A 335 -16.34 -1.53 1.56
CA ALA A 335 -17.09 -1.06 2.73
C ALA A 335 -17.46 -2.18 3.71
N GLY A 336 -17.28 -3.44 3.29
CA GLY A 336 -17.21 -4.58 4.18
C GLY A 336 -17.84 -5.84 3.64
N GLY A 337 -17.53 -6.95 4.28
CA GLY A 337 -17.76 -8.28 3.73
C GLY A 337 -17.15 -9.36 4.59
N ASN A 338 -16.92 -10.54 4.02
CA ASN A 338 -15.91 -11.47 4.52
C ASN A 338 -15.20 -11.98 3.27
N ASP A 339 -14.17 -11.25 2.91
CA ASP A 339 -13.66 -11.20 1.56
C ASP A 339 -12.40 -12.03 1.41
N ILE A 340 -12.22 -12.49 0.17
CA ILE A 340 -11.04 -13.28 -0.20
C ILE A 340 -10.30 -12.54 -1.29
N TYR A 341 -9.13 -12.03 -0.94
CA TYR A 341 -8.20 -11.35 -1.83
C TYR A 341 -7.05 -12.26 -2.26
N ASN A 342 -7.10 -12.75 -3.49
CA ASN A 342 -6.08 -13.59 -4.11
C ASN A 342 -5.38 -12.85 -5.26
N SER A 343 -4.12 -12.50 -5.03
CA SER A 343 -3.35 -11.65 -5.94
C SER A 343 -1.95 -12.21 -6.26
N GLN A 344 -1.19 -11.47 -7.08
CA GLN A 344 0.19 -11.78 -7.44
C GLN A 344 1.13 -10.72 -6.85
N ASN A 345 2.04 -10.16 -7.65
CA ASN A 345 3.03 -9.20 -7.16
C ASN A 345 2.48 -7.78 -7.16
N PHE A 346 3.03 -6.93 -6.30
CA PHE A 346 2.68 -5.52 -6.19
C PHE A 346 1.18 -5.26 -6.10
N ALA A 347 0.46 -6.08 -5.34
CA ALA A 347 -0.98 -6.00 -5.18
C ALA A 347 -1.37 -5.57 -3.76
N LEU A 348 -2.69 -5.43 -3.51
CA LEU A 348 -3.26 -5.18 -2.18
C LEU A 348 -2.73 -3.87 -1.60
N GLY A 349 -3.06 -2.75 -2.24
CA GLY A 349 -2.66 -1.43 -1.78
C GLY A 349 -1.19 -1.09 -1.98
N SER A 350 -0.44 -1.79 -2.84
CA SER A 350 1.00 -1.55 -3.03
C SER A 350 1.30 -0.52 -4.13
N GLY A 351 2.38 0.24 -3.99
CA GLY A 351 2.78 1.29 -4.94
C GLY A 351 4.21 1.14 -5.45
N ALA A 352 4.40 1.28 -6.77
CA ALA A 352 5.70 1.32 -7.43
C ALA A 352 5.74 2.45 -8.47
N TYR A 353 6.56 3.48 -8.26
CA TYR A 353 6.54 4.72 -9.07
C TYR A 353 5.12 5.31 -9.16
N GLY A 354 4.36 5.18 -8.09
CA GLY A 354 2.92 5.40 -8.04
C GLY A 354 2.38 5.15 -6.64
N THR A 355 1.05 5.14 -6.52
CA THR A 355 0.36 5.03 -5.24
C THR A 355 -0.68 3.93 -5.28
N GLY A 356 -0.57 2.99 -4.34
CA GLY A 356 -1.61 2.01 -4.05
C GLY A 356 -2.24 2.28 -2.69
N ILE A 357 -3.57 2.19 -2.63
CA ILE A 357 -4.38 2.28 -1.41
C ILE A 357 -5.47 1.20 -1.48
N LEU A 358 -5.52 0.34 -0.46
CA LEU A 358 -6.63 -0.57 -0.21
C LEU A 358 -7.18 -0.25 1.17
N PHE A 359 -8.44 0.17 1.25
CA PHE A 359 -9.18 0.31 2.51
C PHE A 359 -10.25 -0.75 2.56
N ASP A 360 -10.20 -1.58 3.58
CA ASP A 360 -11.27 -2.50 3.96
C ASP A 360 -11.87 -2.01 5.28
N LEU A 361 -13.18 -1.81 5.32
CA LEU A 361 -13.84 -1.17 6.45
C LEU A 361 -14.42 -2.16 7.48
N ALA A 362 -14.65 -3.42 7.11
CA ALA A 362 -15.15 -4.44 8.03
C ALA A 362 -15.20 -5.83 7.39
N GLY A 363 -14.76 -6.86 8.10
CA GLY A 363 -14.99 -8.24 7.69
C GLY A 363 -14.08 -9.22 8.39
N ASP A 364 -14.27 -10.53 8.20
CA ASP A 364 -13.24 -11.51 8.55
C ASP A 364 -12.51 -11.94 7.27
N ASP A 365 -11.44 -11.24 6.92
CA ASP A 365 -10.89 -11.21 5.57
C ASP A 365 -9.62 -12.06 5.39
N GLN A 366 -9.36 -12.41 4.13
CA GLN A 366 -8.19 -13.19 3.74
C GLN A 366 -7.40 -12.49 2.63
N TYR A 367 -6.22 -11.99 3.00
CA TYR A 367 -5.31 -11.29 2.11
C TYR A 367 -4.14 -12.20 1.69
N SER A 368 -4.10 -12.59 0.42
CA SER A 368 -3.01 -13.38 -0.17
C SER A 368 -2.32 -12.63 -1.31
N GLY A 369 -1.03 -12.34 -1.13
CA GLY A 369 -0.16 -11.74 -2.14
C GLY A 369 1.17 -12.47 -2.29
N ASP A 370 1.95 -12.09 -3.29
CA ASP A 370 3.29 -12.65 -3.52
C ASP A 370 4.37 -11.66 -3.07
N VAL A 371 5.11 -11.08 -4.02
CA VAL A 371 6.19 -10.12 -3.78
C VAL A 371 5.66 -8.69 -3.77
N GLY A 372 6.13 -7.85 -2.85
CA GLY A 372 5.85 -6.41 -2.93
C GLY A 372 4.39 -6.07 -2.63
N SER A 373 3.69 -6.87 -1.82
CA SER A 373 2.23 -6.79 -1.64
C SER A 373 1.82 -6.29 -0.25
N GLN A 374 0.53 -6.01 -0.03
CA GLN A 374 -0.03 -5.63 1.28
C GLN A 374 0.60 -4.35 1.82
N GLY A 375 0.35 -3.25 1.11
CA GLY A 375 0.82 -1.92 1.49
C GLY A 375 2.33 -1.72 1.35
N ALA A 376 2.97 -2.35 0.35
CA ALA A 376 4.40 -2.12 0.10
C ALA A 376 4.63 -0.90 -0.80
N GLY A 377 5.65 -0.10 -0.52
CA GLY A 377 5.98 1.14 -1.26
C GLY A 377 7.38 1.13 -1.86
N PHE A 378 7.49 1.54 -3.12
CA PHE A 378 8.75 1.73 -3.84
C PHE A 378 8.67 2.95 -4.77
N MET A 379 9.51 3.97 -4.60
CA MET A 379 9.41 5.23 -5.37
C MET A 379 7.97 5.80 -5.38
N GLY A 380 7.27 5.72 -4.25
CA GLY A 380 5.83 5.95 -4.15
C GLY A 380 5.22 5.40 -2.86
N TYR A 381 3.91 5.23 -2.83
CA TYR A 381 3.16 4.93 -1.60
C TYR A 381 2.41 3.60 -1.71
N GLY A 382 2.56 2.73 -0.74
CA GLY A 382 1.70 1.56 -0.55
C GLY A 382 1.00 1.64 0.79
N ILE A 383 -0.33 1.58 0.79
CA ILE A 383 -1.17 1.63 1.98
C ILE A 383 -2.22 0.51 1.89
N LEU A 384 -2.22 -0.37 2.88
CA LEU A 384 -3.33 -1.25 3.19
C LEU A 384 -3.86 -0.84 4.57
N ARG A 385 -5.14 -0.52 4.66
CA ARG A 385 -5.81 -0.23 5.92
C ARG A 385 -7.04 -1.11 6.08
N ASP A 386 -7.08 -1.85 7.17
CA ASP A 386 -8.22 -2.67 7.58
C ASP A 386 -8.76 -2.14 8.91
N TYR A 387 -10.05 -1.85 8.99
CA TYR A 387 -10.66 -1.22 10.17
C TYR A 387 -11.12 -2.21 11.24
N SER A 388 -11.60 -3.39 10.87
CA SER A 388 -12.09 -4.34 11.86
C SER A 388 -12.28 -5.73 11.28
N GLY A 389 -11.83 -6.74 12.02
CA GLY A 389 -11.98 -8.10 11.57
C GLY A 389 -11.23 -9.12 12.39
N HIS A 390 -11.23 -10.37 11.94
CA HIS A 390 -10.31 -11.40 12.40
C HIS A 390 -9.53 -11.93 11.20
N ASP A 391 -8.51 -11.17 10.82
CA ASP A 391 -7.99 -11.21 9.46
C ASP A 391 -6.76 -12.09 9.31
N ARG A 392 -6.55 -12.55 8.08
CA ARG A 392 -5.39 -13.37 7.72
C ARG A 392 -4.61 -12.75 6.58
N TYR A 393 -3.39 -12.36 6.88
CA TYR A 393 -2.45 -11.80 5.92
C TYR A 393 -1.36 -12.81 5.60
N SER A 394 -1.25 -13.18 4.34
CA SER A 394 -0.22 -14.08 3.84
C SER A 394 0.48 -13.48 2.63
N ALA A 395 1.79 -13.32 2.72
CA ALA A 395 2.61 -12.87 1.62
C ALA A 395 3.99 -13.55 1.61
N ARG A 396 4.72 -13.44 0.51
CA ARG A 396 5.99 -14.18 0.34
C ARG A 396 7.22 -13.35 0.68
N LEU A 397 7.35 -12.13 0.16
CA LEU A 397 8.54 -11.27 0.34
C LEU A 397 8.25 -9.79 0.01
N TYR A 398 8.95 -8.84 0.63
CA TYR A 398 8.76 -7.39 0.39
C TYR A 398 7.35 -6.91 0.65
N SER A 399 6.68 -7.50 1.62
CA SER A 399 5.24 -7.32 1.84
C SER A 399 4.93 -6.90 3.27
N GLN A 400 3.67 -6.53 3.52
CA GLN A 400 3.16 -6.14 4.85
C GLN A 400 3.85 -4.88 5.36
N GLY A 401 3.52 -3.74 4.75
CA GLY A 401 4.07 -2.43 5.13
C GLY A 401 5.57 -2.28 4.82
N PHE A 402 6.07 -2.94 3.78
CA PHE A 402 7.48 -2.84 3.37
C PHE A 402 7.75 -1.50 2.67
N GLY A 403 8.76 -0.76 3.15
CA GLY A 403 9.20 0.49 2.53
C GLY A 403 10.56 0.34 1.85
N TYR A 404 10.62 0.55 0.54
CA TYR A 404 11.87 0.52 -0.23
C TYR A 404 12.41 1.91 -0.56
N VAL A 405 13.48 1.98 -1.35
CA VAL A 405 14.09 3.23 -1.83
C VAL A 405 13.03 4.20 -2.35
N GLY A 406 12.99 5.40 -1.76
CA GLY A 406 12.05 6.45 -2.12
C GLY A 406 10.58 6.07 -1.96
N GLY A 407 10.26 5.06 -1.13
CA GLY A 407 8.90 4.57 -0.94
C GLY A 407 8.46 4.56 0.52
N PHE A 408 7.15 4.67 0.73
CA PHE A 408 6.49 4.52 2.01
C PHE A 408 5.53 3.34 1.95
N GLY A 409 5.67 2.39 2.87
CA GLY A 409 4.78 1.23 3.00
C GLY A 409 4.07 1.25 4.34
N LEU A 410 2.78 0.96 4.34
CA LEU A 410 1.93 0.88 5.52
C LEU A 410 0.94 -0.29 5.40
N LEU A 411 0.92 -1.13 6.43
CA LEU A 411 -0.20 -2.00 6.74
C LEU A 411 -0.71 -1.56 8.12
N ALA A 412 -1.93 -1.03 8.16
CA ALA A 412 -2.60 -0.60 9.38
C ALA A 412 -3.86 -1.42 9.57
N ASP A 413 -3.81 -2.35 10.51
CA ASP A 413 -4.95 -3.14 10.95
C ASP A 413 -5.38 -2.60 12.31
N ILE A 414 -6.61 -2.07 12.39
CA ILE A 414 -7.04 -1.24 13.51
C ILE A 414 -7.56 -2.09 14.69
N SER A 415 -8.29 -3.16 14.41
CA SER A 415 -8.90 -3.96 15.47
C SER A 415 -9.19 -5.37 15.03
N GLY A 416 -8.84 -6.34 15.87
CA GLY A 416 -9.03 -7.73 15.49
C GLY A 416 -8.15 -8.69 16.27
N ASN A 417 -8.19 -9.95 15.84
CA ASN A 417 -7.33 -11.02 16.33
C ASN A 417 -6.65 -11.66 15.13
N ASP A 418 -5.65 -10.97 14.63
CA ASP A 418 -5.21 -11.16 13.24
C ASP A 418 -3.95 -12.00 13.17
N THR A 419 -3.70 -12.54 11.97
CA THR A 419 -2.54 -13.38 11.71
C THR A 419 -1.74 -12.88 10.52
N TYR A 420 -0.44 -12.68 10.71
CA TYR A 420 0.47 -12.18 9.68
C TYR A 420 1.56 -13.21 9.39
N THR A 421 1.59 -13.70 8.16
CA THR A 421 2.58 -14.69 7.69
C THR A 421 3.38 -14.13 6.53
N ALA A 422 4.68 -13.94 6.74
CA ALA A 422 5.67 -13.81 5.67
C ALA A 422 6.30 -15.18 5.42
N GLN A 423 5.96 -15.82 4.29
CA GLN A 423 6.27 -17.23 4.05
C GLN A 423 7.76 -17.53 3.81
N GLY A 424 8.60 -16.50 3.67
CA GLY A 424 10.04 -16.66 3.45
C GLY A 424 10.30 -17.61 2.29
N ALA A 425 9.68 -17.36 1.14
CA ALA A 425 9.49 -18.41 0.14
C ALA A 425 10.59 -18.48 -0.92
N TYR A 426 11.63 -17.65 -0.80
CA TYR A 426 12.77 -17.57 -1.71
C TYR A 426 14.07 -17.76 -0.93
N VAL A 427 14.90 -18.71 -1.34
CA VAL A 427 16.23 -18.94 -0.75
C VAL A 427 17.16 -17.79 -1.14
N ASP A 428 17.94 -17.27 -0.19
CA ASP A 428 19.07 -16.37 -0.45
C ASP A 428 20.25 -17.16 -1.05
N LYS A 429 20.04 -17.69 -2.25
CA LYS A 429 20.96 -18.64 -2.92
C LYS A 429 22.37 -18.08 -3.12
N LEU A 430 22.52 -16.75 -3.10
CA LEU A 430 23.82 -16.08 -3.25
C LEU A 430 24.68 -16.21 -2.00
N ARG A 431 24.06 -16.27 -0.81
CA ARG A 431 24.78 -16.25 0.47
C ARG A 431 24.66 -17.57 1.22
N TYR A 432 23.57 -18.31 1.03
CA TYR A 432 23.24 -19.49 1.82
C TYR A 432 22.54 -20.56 0.97
N ALA A 433 22.72 -21.83 1.36
CA ALA A 433 22.09 -22.97 0.68
C ALA A 433 20.63 -23.20 1.11
N ASP A 434 20.25 -22.75 2.31
CA ASP A 434 19.00 -23.12 2.98
C ASP A 434 18.31 -21.97 3.74
N HIS A 435 18.88 -20.77 3.73
CA HIS A 435 18.28 -19.59 4.37
C HIS A 435 17.36 -18.87 3.40
N HIS A 436 16.19 -18.47 3.88
CA HIS A 436 15.21 -17.79 3.05
C HIS A 436 15.17 -16.29 3.35
N LEU A 437 14.86 -15.49 2.34
CA LEU A 437 14.64 -14.07 2.45
C LEU A 437 13.30 -13.80 3.16
N SER A 438 13.32 -12.89 4.15
CA SER A 438 12.16 -12.58 4.99
C SER A 438 11.92 -11.07 5.17
N LEU A 439 12.36 -10.26 4.20
CA LEU A 439 12.30 -8.80 4.23
C LEU A 439 10.85 -8.32 4.03
N SER A 440 10.04 -8.38 5.09
CA SER A 440 8.61 -8.07 5.15
C SER A 440 8.27 -7.54 6.55
N GLN A 441 7.00 -7.25 6.83
CA GLN A 441 6.50 -6.89 8.17
C GLN A 441 7.15 -5.61 8.73
N GLY A 442 6.89 -4.49 8.06
CA GLY A 442 7.40 -3.17 8.45
C GLY A 442 8.89 -2.98 8.18
N PHE A 443 9.53 -3.90 7.45
CA PHE A 443 10.95 -3.75 7.10
C PHE A 443 11.15 -2.57 6.14
N GLY A 444 12.13 -1.71 6.46
CA GLY A 444 12.60 -0.64 5.59
C GLY A 444 13.96 -0.99 4.97
N TYR A 445 14.12 -0.82 3.67
CA TYR A 445 15.40 -1.04 2.98
C TYR A 445 15.63 0.07 1.94
N GLY A 446 16.74 0.80 2.03
CA GLY A 446 16.95 1.98 1.19
C GLY A 446 18.38 2.46 1.19
#